data_AF-A0A2E8K776-F1
#
_entry.id   AF-A0A2E8K776-F1
#
_cell.length_a   1.000
_cell.length_b   1.000
_cell.length_c   1.000
_cell.angle_alpha   90.00
_cell.angle_beta   90.00
_cell.angle_gamma   90.00
#
_symmetry.space_group_name_H-M   'P 1'
#
loop_
_entity.id
_entity.type
_entity.pdbx_description
1 polymer ?
#
loop_
_entity_poly.entity_id
_entity_poly.type
_entity_poly.pdbx_seq_one_letter_code
_entity_poly.pdbx_strand_id
1 'polypeptide(L)'
;MILITIYSISILLLLALLVVKYGNSRMGEWCTKPTLSLMFILVAFTQTTVWTEFHLFMVSGLVLCFAGDVCLIPDNKKMFMAGLISFLTGHLLYVAAFYQIASPNLFHGIAAGGILLVNAAVLT
;
A
#
# COMPACT_ATOMS: atom_id res chain seq x y z
N MET A 1 -16.71 -10.59 13.50
CA MET A 1 -17.72 -10.32 12.44
C MET A 1 -17.29 -9.17 11.54
N ILE A 2 -16.97 -7.98 12.08
CA ILE A 2 -16.55 -6.79 11.30
C ILE A 2 -15.35 -7.04 10.36
N LEU A 3 -14.27 -7.69 10.82
CA LEU A 3 -13.09 -7.98 9.98
C LEU A 3 -13.41 -8.89 8.78
N ILE A 4 -14.24 -9.91 8.98
CA ILE A 4 -14.67 -10.84 7.92
C ILE A 4 -15.45 -10.10 6.84
N THR A 5 -16.30 -9.16 7.25
CA THR A 5 -17.03 -8.28 6.33
C THR A 5 -16.07 -7.40 5.53
N ILE A 6 -15.06 -6.80 6.17
CA ILE A 6 -14.08 -5.96 5.47
C ILE A 6 -13.25 -6.77 4.47
N TYR A 7 -12.76 -7.96 4.86
CA TYR A 7 -12.01 -8.82 3.94
C TYR A 7 -12.86 -9.27 2.74
N SER A 8 -14.13 -9.62 2.98
CA SER A 8 -15.05 -10.03 1.91
C SER A 8 -15.32 -8.89 0.93
N ILE A 9 -15.50 -7.66 1.44
CA ILE A 9 -15.67 -6.44 0.63
C ILE A 9 -14.40 -6.14 -0.18
N SER A 10 -13.21 -6.26 0.42
CA SER A 10 -11.94 -6.04 -0.27
C SER A 10 -11.73 -7.04 -1.42
N ILE A 11 -12.06 -8.32 -1.22
CA ILE A 11 -11.99 -9.33 -2.29
C ILE A 11 -12.95 -8.99 -3.43
N LEU A 12 -14.17 -8.54 -3.09
CA LEU A 12 -15.16 -8.12 -4.07
C LEU A 12 -14.71 -6.89 -4.87
N LEU A 13 -14.14 -5.87 -4.19
CA LEU A 13 -13.58 -4.70 -4.86
C LEU A 13 -12.38 -5.04 -5.74
N LEU A 14 -11.56 -6.01 -5.33
CA LEU A 14 -10.41 -6.45 -6.11
C LEU A 14 -10.86 -7.15 -7.42
N LEU A 15 -11.89 -8.00 -7.33
CA LEU A 15 -12.54 -8.61 -8.50
C LEU A 15 -13.17 -7.55 -9.41
N ALA A 16 -13.87 -6.58 -8.84
CA ALA A 16 -14.45 -5.47 -9.59
C ALA A 16 -13.38 -4.63 -10.30
N LEU A 17 -12.27 -4.32 -9.62
CA LEU A 17 -11.12 -3.62 -10.20
C LEU A 17 -10.51 -4.42 -11.36
N LEU A 18 -10.38 -5.74 -11.23
CA LEU A 18 -9.84 -6.61 -12.29
C LEU A 18 -10.73 -6.57 -13.54
N VAL A 19 -12.06 -6.62 -13.36
CA VAL A 19 -13.03 -6.54 -14.45
C VAL A 19 -13.02 -5.16 -15.11
N VAL A 20 -12.95 -4.08 -14.32
CA VAL A 20 -12.88 -2.70 -14.82
C VAL A 20 -11.59 -2.46 -15.61
N LYS A 21 -10.46 -2.99 -15.12
CA LYS A 21 -9.17 -2.90 -15.80
C LYS A 21 -9.17 -3.64 -17.14
N TYR A 22 -9.87 -4.78 -17.21
CA TYR A 22 -10.06 -5.51 -18.46
C TYR A 22 -10.95 -4.73 -19.46
N GLY A 23 -11.88 -3.90 -18.97
CA GLY A 23 -12.75 -3.05 -19.77
C GLY A 23 -12.16 -1.69 -20.20
N ASN A 24 -10.89 -1.40 -19.88
CA ASN A 24 -10.16 -0.18 -20.25
C ASN A 24 -10.85 1.15 -19.83
N SER A 25 -11.67 1.09 -18.78
CA SER A 25 -12.51 2.21 -18.36
C SER A 25 -11.83 3.01 -17.24
N ARG A 26 -11.12 4.08 -17.63
CA ARG A 26 -10.29 4.92 -16.73
C ARG A 26 -11.05 5.43 -15.51
N MET A 27 -12.33 5.75 -15.66
CA MET A 27 -13.15 6.32 -14.58
C MET A 27 -13.53 5.28 -13.52
N GLY A 28 -13.63 4.00 -13.89
CA GLY A 28 -13.85 2.92 -12.92
C GLY A 28 -12.61 2.67 -12.06
N GLU A 29 -11.42 2.81 -12.65
CA GLU A 29 -10.13 2.66 -11.97
C GLU A 29 -9.91 3.77 -10.92
N TRP A 30 -10.39 4.99 -11.21
CA TRP A 30 -10.39 6.14 -10.29
C TRP A 30 -11.18 5.90 -9.00
N CYS A 31 -12.27 5.13 -9.04
CA CYS A 31 -13.06 4.85 -7.84
C CYS A 31 -12.58 3.58 -7.14
N THR A 32 -12.28 2.52 -7.88
CA THR A 32 -11.98 1.21 -7.28
C THR A 32 -10.60 1.14 -6.61
N LYS A 33 -9.55 1.75 -7.19
CA LYS A 33 -8.20 1.74 -6.58
C LYS A 33 -8.15 2.49 -5.24
N PRO A 34 -8.59 3.76 -5.14
CA PRO A 34 -8.52 4.50 -3.88
C PRO A 34 -9.47 3.91 -2.84
N THR A 35 -10.66 3.43 -3.23
CA THR A 35 -11.58 2.79 -2.28
C THR A 35 -11.02 1.49 -1.72
N LEU A 36 -10.32 0.68 -2.52
CA LEU A 36 -9.62 -0.51 -2.01
C LEU A 36 -8.50 -0.12 -1.03
N SER A 37 -7.72 0.92 -1.35
CA SER A 37 -6.65 1.45 -0.51
C SER A 37 -7.20 2.01 0.82
N LEU A 38 -8.36 2.68 0.78
CA LEU A 38 -9.09 3.16 1.96
C LEU A 38 -9.59 2.01 2.86
N MET A 39 -10.01 0.89 2.27
CA MET A 39 -10.41 -0.30 3.05
C MET A 39 -9.25 -0.85 3.87
N PHE A 40 -8.01 -0.82 3.35
CA PHE A 40 -6.84 -1.24 4.13
C PHE A 40 -6.59 -0.30 5.33
N ILE A 41 -6.82 1.01 5.19
CA ILE A 41 -6.73 1.98 6.29
C ILE A 41 -7.75 1.62 7.37
N LEU A 42 -9.00 1.38 6.97
CA LEU A 42 -10.07 0.97 7.87
C LEU A 42 -9.75 -0.33 8.62
N VAL A 43 -9.17 -1.34 7.95
CA VAL A 43 -8.70 -2.56 8.63
C VAL A 43 -7.66 -2.23 9.70
N ALA A 44 -6.65 -1.41 9.36
CA ALA A 44 -5.59 -1.04 10.31
C ALA A 44 -6.15 -0.36 11.56
N PHE A 45 -7.11 0.56 11.41
CA PHE A 45 -7.79 1.20 12.54
C PHE A 45 -8.62 0.20 13.36
N THR A 46 -9.31 -0.76 12.73
CA THR A 46 -10.12 -1.75 13.47
C THR A 46 -9.31 -2.82 14.21
N GLN A 47 -8.08 -3.12 13.76
CA GLN A 47 -7.19 -4.06 14.45
C GLN A 47 -6.38 -3.39 15.56
N THR A 48 -6.14 -2.08 15.45
CA THR A 48 -5.31 -1.36 16.42
C THR A 48 -6.11 -1.04 17.68
N THR A 49 -5.94 -1.85 18.72
CA THR A 49 -6.51 -1.57 20.06
C THR A 49 -5.57 -0.75 20.93
N VAL A 50 -4.26 -0.80 20.65
CA VAL A 50 -3.21 -0.03 21.33
C VAL A 50 -2.32 0.62 20.27
N TRP A 51 -2.25 1.94 20.29
CA TRP A 51 -1.41 2.71 19.38
C TRP A 51 0.05 2.66 19.85
N THR A 52 0.83 1.78 19.24
CA THR A 52 2.30 1.76 19.39
C THR A 52 2.97 2.45 18.21
N GLU A 53 4.25 2.81 18.36
CA GLU A 53 5.08 3.39 17.27
C GLU A 53 4.95 2.61 15.96
N PHE A 54 4.94 1.27 16.03
CA PHE A 54 4.67 0.38 14.90
C PHE A 54 3.39 0.73 14.13
N HIS A 55 2.27 0.92 14.85
CA HIS A 55 0.98 1.22 14.23
C HIS A 55 0.99 2.61 13.59
N LEU A 56 1.70 3.59 14.18
CA LEU A 56 1.85 4.92 13.60
C LEU A 56 2.64 4.87 12.28
N PHE A 57 3.76 4.13 12.23
CA PHE A 57 4.52 3.93 10.99
C PHE A 57 3.71 3.18 9.92
N MET A 58 2.90 2.19 10.34
CA MET A 58 2.05 1.44 9.41
C MET A 58 0.89 2.27 8.86
N VAL A 59 0.19 3.04 9.69
CA VAL A 59 -0.91 3.90 9.22
C VAL A 59 -0.39 5.05 8.35
N SER A 60 0.73 5.68 8.72
CA SER A 60 1.34 6.73 7.91
C SER A 60 1.81 6.22 6.55
N GLY A 61 2.39 5.02 6.49
CA GLY A 61 2.73 4.35 5.23
C GLY A 61 1.50 4.10 4.35
N LEU A 62 0.39 3.65 4.94
CA LEU A 62 -0.88 3.45 4.23
C LEU A 62 -1.45 4.76 3.66
N VAL A 63 -1.39 5.85 4.43
CA VAL A 63 -1.86 7.18 3.97
C VAL A 63 -1.01 7.68 2.80
N LEU A 64 0.31 7.48 2.85
CA LEU A 64 1.22 7.82 1.75
C LEU A 64 0.99 6.96 0.50
N CYS A 65 0.70 5.67 0.66
CA CYS A 65 0.32 4.81 -0.46
C CYS A 65 -1.03 5.23 -1.07
N PHE A 66 -2.02 5.60 -0.25
CA PHE A 66 -3.30 6.14 -0.72
C PHE A 66 -3.11 7.45 -1.51
N ALA A 67 -2.30 8.38 -0.99
CA ALA A 67 -1.95 9.60 -1.70
C ALA A 67 -1.19 9.29 -3.01
N GLY A 68 -0.33 8.27 -3.00
CA GLY A 68 0.38 7.76 -4.18
C GLY A 68 -0.57 7.27 -5.26
N ASP A 69 -1.55 6.43 -4.89
CA ASP A 69 -2.58 5.92 -5.81
C ASP A 69 -3.38 7.06 -6.44
N VAL A 70 -3.74 8.10 -5.68
CA VAL A 70 -4.45 9.28 -6.22
C VAL A 70 -3.56 10.10 -7.17
N CYS A 71 -2.26 10.25 -6.85
CA CYS A 71 -1.31 11.00 -7.66
C CYS A 71 -0.85 10.27 -8.93
N LEU A 72 -0.99 8.94 -8.99
CA LEU A 72 -0.64 8.10 -10.15
C LEU A 72 -1.68 8.15 -11.28
N ILE A 73 -2.86 8.66 -10.98
CA ILE A 73 -4.03 8.64 -11.84
C ILE A 73 -4.05 9.74 -12.93
N PRO A 74 -3.61 10.99 -12.67
CA PRO A 74 -3.49 12.00 -13.72
C PRO A 74 -2.41 11.63 -14.74
N ASP A 75 -2.69 11.83 -16.04
CA ASP A 75 -1.74 11.68 -17.16
C ASP A 75 -0.66 12.80 -17.20
N ASN A 76 -0.13 13.19 -16.03
CA ASN A 76 0.92 14.20 -15.90
C ASN A 76 2.18 13.57 -15.30
N LYS A 77 3.30 13.61 -16.04
CA LYS A 77 4.59 13.06 -15.61
C LYS A 77 5.01 13.51 -14.20
N LYS A 78 4.72 14.76 -13.81
CA LYS A 78 5.08 15.27 -12.47
C LYS A 78 4.25 14.63 -11.37
N MET A 79 2.95 14.46 -11.59
CA MET A 79 2.04 13.82 -10.63
C MET A 79 2.33 12.32 -10.53
N PHE A 80 2.60 11.67 -11.65
CA PHE A 80 3.05 10.28 -11.69
C PHE A 80 4.33 10.05 -10.86
N MET A 81 5.34 10.92 -11.03
CA MET A 81 6.58 10.88 -10.23
C MET A 81 6.31 11.14 -8.75
N ALA A 82 5.47 12.12 -8.42
CA ALA A 82 5.08 12.38 -7.04
C ALA A 82 4.36 11.18 -6.40
N GLY A 83 3.49 10.51 -7.16
CA GLY A 83 2.80 9.30 -6.72
C GLY A 83 3.78 8.15 -6.46
N LEU A 84 4.76 7.96 -7.34
CA LEU A 84 5.80 6.95 -7.19
C LEU A 84 6.68 7.20 -5.95
N ILE A 85 7.08 8.45 -5.72
CA ILE A 85 7.86 8.84 -4.53
C ILE A 85 7.04 8.62 -3.25
N SER A 86 5.75 8.98 -3.26
CA SER A 86 4.84 8.76 -2.13
C SER A 86 4.70 7.27 -1.82
N PHE A 87 4.55 6.44 -2.86
CA PHE A 87 4.45 4.99 -2.72
C PHE A 87 5.72 4.37 -2.14
N LEU A 88 6.89 4.80 -2.64
CA LEU A 88 8.19 4.34 -2.14
C LEU A 88 8.38 4.74 -0.67
N THR A 89 8.06 5.99 -0.33
CA THR A 89 8.18 6.51 1.04
C THR A 89 7.27 5.73 1.99
N GLY A 90 6.04 5.41 1.57
CA GLY A 90 5.13 4.58 2.35
C GLY A 90 5.70 3.18 2.63
N HIS A 91 6.37 2.56 1.65
CA HIS A 91 7.03 1.28 1.83
C HIS A 91 8.21 1.35 2.79
N LEU A 92 9.00 2.43 2.76
CA LEU A 92 10.08 2.64 3.73
C LEU A 92 9.53 2.70 5.16
N LEU A 93 8.37 3.32 5.37
CA LEU A 93 7.72 3.35 6.68
C LEU A 93 7.24 1.96 7.11
N TYR A 94 6.74 1.13 6.19
CA TYR A 94 6.44 -0.27 6.51
C TYR A 94 7.68 -1.05 6.92
N VAL A 95 8.79 -0.88 6.20
CA VAL A 95 10.07 -1.52 6.56
C VAL A 95 10.49 -1.08 7.97
N ALA A 96 10.41 0.22 8.27
CA ALA A 96 10.74 0.75 9.60
C ALA A 96 9.80 0.21 10.69
N ALA A 97 8.51 0.04 10.39
CA ALA A 97 7.54 -0.57 11.29
C ALA A 97 7.93 -2.03 11.58
N PHE A 98 8.08 -2.86 10.54
CA PHE A 98 8.43 -4.26 10.71
C PHE A 98 9.79 -4.47 11.37
N TYR A 99 10.75 -3.58 11.14
CA TYR A 99 12.06 -3.62 11.80
C TYR A 99 11.97 -3.47 13.33
N GLN A 100 10.98 -2.75 13.85
CA GLN A 100 10.79 -2.59 15.30
C GLN A 100 10.28 -3.85 16.01
N ILE A 101 9.60 -4.73 15.27
CA ILE A 101 9.03 -5.97 15.81
C ILE A 101 9.90 -7.18 15.46
N ALA A 102 10.64 -7.10 14.36
CA ALA A 102 11.52 -8.16 13.89
C ALA A 102 12.71 -8.36 14.85
N SER A 103 12.78 -9.52 15.51
CA SER A 103 14.03 -9.99 16.12
C SER A 103 15.07 -10.20 15.01
N PRO A 104 16.29 -9.61 15.10
CA PRO A 104 17.28 -9.67 14.02
C PRO A 104 17.78 -11.11 13.82
N ASN A 105 17.14 -11.83 12.91
CA ASN A 105 17.54 -13.15 12.42
C ASN A 105 18.10 -13.03 10.99
N LEU A 106 19.05 -13.89 10.62
CA LEU A 106 19.78 -13.90 9.33
C LEU A 106 18.89 -13.75 8.07
N PHE A 107 17.65 -14.25 8.12
CA PHE A 107 16.64 -14.10 7.05
C PHE A 107 16.25 -12.64 6.74
N HIS A 108 16.30 -11.73 7.72
CA HIS A 108 15.97 -10.31 7.51
C HIS A 108 17.01 -9.60 6.65
N GLY A 109 18.29 -9.98 6.75
CA GLY A 109 19.35 -9.45 5.90
C GLY A 109 19.21 -9.90 4.44
N ILE A 110 18.79 -11.15 4.23
CA ILE A 110 18.56 -11.71 2.88
C ILE A 110 17.33 -11.04 2.25
N ALA A 111 16.25 -10.84 3.01
CA ALA A 111 15.05 -10.15 2.53
C ALA A 111 15.32 -8.67 2.19
N ALA A 112 16.05 -7.95 3.05
CA ALA A 112 16.44 -6.56 2.80
C ALA A 112 17.35 -6.44 1.56
N GLY A 113 18.31 -7.36 1.40
CA GLY A 113 19.16 -7.43 0.21
C GLY A 113 18.36 -7.72 -1.07
N GLY A 114 17.39 -8.63 -1.01
CA GLY A 114 16.50 -8.93 -2.13
C GLY A 114 15.64 -7.73 -2.55
N ILE A 115 15.10 -6.99 -1.57
CA ILE A 115 14.31 -5.77 -1.84
C ILE A 115 15.19 -4.68 -2.48
N LEU A 116 16.42 -4.49 -2.01
CA LEU A 116 17.36 -3.52 -2.60
C LEU A 116 17.74 -3.90 -4.04
N LEU A 117 17.96 -5.17 -4.32
CA LEU A 117 18.30 -5.65 -5.66
C LEU A 117 17.14 -5.51 -6.64
N VAL A 118 15.91 -5.82 -6.21
CA VAL A 118 14.72 -5.66 -7.04
C VAL A 118 14.48 -4.18 -7.35
N ASN A 119 14.65 -3.29 -6.37
CA ASN A 119 14.53 -1.85 -6.60
C ASN A 119 15.63 -1.33 -7.54
N ALA A 120 16.87 -1.80 -7.40
CA ALA A 120 17.95 -1.44 -8.31
C ALA A 120 17.68 -1.92 -9.75
N ALA A 121 17.11 -3.11 -9.93
CA ALA A 121 16.77 -3.66 -11.24
C ALA A 121 15.59 -2.95 -11.93
N VAL A 122 14.69 -2.32 -11.15
CA VAL A 122 13.59 -1.50 -11.70
C VAL A 122 14.07 -0.13 -12.15
N LEU A 123 15.23 0.34 -11.66
CA LEU A 123 15.84 1.62 -12.04
C LEU A 123 16.79 1.56 -13.24
N THR A 124 17.07 0.36 -13.80
CA THR A 124 17.87 0.14 -15.02
C THR A 124 16.99 -0.14 -16.23
#